data_AF-A0A1S9CPM0-F1
#
_entry.id   AF-A0A1S9CPM0-F1
#
_cell.length_a   1.000
_cell.length_b   1.000
_cell.length_c   1.000
_cell.angle_alpha   90.00
_cell.angle_beta   90.00
_cell.angle_gamma   90.00
#
_symmetry.space_group_name_H-M   'P 1'
#
loop_
_entity.id
_entity.type
_entity.pdbx_description
1 polymer ?
#
loop_
_entity_poly.entity_id
_entity_poly.type
_entity_poly.pdbx_seq_one_letter_code
_entity_poly.pdbx_strand_id
1 'polypeptide(L)'
;MTLELMNEMIRELLELGKPVPKYVVDMPVAWSSKLYIANQLDEEKDTQRIYTILHDIYQEKMFRYDKYMHGAYETYIEQKVKFFLKLALLSIRVGQPPTESIPYIEEALVMLDGAESVYPYISPKEVSLVKEEVYSLINK
;
A
#
# COMPACT_ATOMS: atom_id res chain seq x y z
N MET A 1 -4.52 -3.19 -13.33
CA MET A 1 -3.38 -2.56 -14.04
C MET A 1 -2.83 -3.50 -15.11
N THR A 2 -2.37 -3.01 -16.28
CA THR A 2 -1.99 -3.87 -17.43
C THR A 2 -0.54 -4.35 -17.37
N LEU A 3 -0.26 -5.49 -18.02
CA LEU A 3 1.09 -6.03 -18.18
C LEU A 3 2.04 -5.04 -18.89
N GLU A 4 1.53 -4.31 -19.88
CA GLU A 4 2.30 -3.32 -20.63
C GLU A 4 2.81 -2.19 -19.73
N LEU A 5 1.92 -1.60 -18.92
CA LEU A 5 2.26 -0.55 -17.97
C LEU A 5 3.27 -1.04 -16.91
N MET A 6 3.13 -2.28 -16.45
CA MET A 6 4.08 -2.86 -15.50
C MET A 6 5.47 -3.03 -16.13
N ASN A 7 5.55 -3.48 -17.38
CA ASN A 7 6.81 -3.64 -18.08
C ASN A 7 7.48 -2.29 -18.38
N GLU A 8 6.70 -1.25 -18.67
CA GLU A 8 7.20 0.12 -18.81
C GLU A 8 7.86 0.61 -17.51
N MET A 9 7.17 0.49 -16.38
CA MET A 9 7.73 0.85 -15.06
C MET A 9 8.99 0.05 -14.74
N ILE A 10 9.02 -1.25 -15.04
CA ILE A 10 10.23 -2.07 -14.84
C ILE A 10 11.41 -1.52 -15.65
N ARG A 11 11.19 -1.12 -16.90
CA ARG A 11 12.24 -0.52 -17.74
C ARG A 11 12.72 0.80 -17.17
N GLU A 12 11.82 1.67 -16.74
CA GLU A 12 12.18 2.94 -16.09
C GLU A 12 13.06 2.71 -14.86
N LEU A 13 12.69 1.76 -13.99
CA LEU A 13 13.48 1.42 -12.80
C LEU A 13 14.89 0.93 -13.16
N LEU A 14 15.01 0.11 -14.20
CA LEU A 14 16.30 -0.39 -14.70
C LEU A 14 17.15 0.74 -15.32
N GLU A 15 16.54 1.64 -16.08
CA GLU A 15 17.21 2.81 -16.66
C GLU A 15 17.71 3.79 -15.58
N LEU A 16 16.98 3.88 -14.47
CA LEU A 16 17.39 4.61 -13.27
C LEU A 16 18.44 3.87 -12.43
N GLY A 17 18.89 2.68 -12.86
CA GLY A 17 19.88 1.87 -12.17
C GLY A 17 19.37 1.23 -10.87
N LYS A 18 18.06 1.16 -10.66
CA LYS A 18 17.48 0.49 -9.49
C LYS A 18 17.53 -1.03 -9.69
N PRO A 19 17.89 -1.81 -8.65
CA PRO A 19 17.85 -3.26 -8.75
C PRO A 19 16.39 -3.70 -8.96
N VAL A 20 16.14 -4.62 -9.89
CA VAL A 20 14.81 -5.23 -10.07
C VAL A 20 14.94 -6.74 -9.85
N PRO A 21 14.30 -7.30 -8.80
CA PRO A 21 14.36 -8.73 -8.55
C PRO A 21 13.77 -9.56 -9.70
N LYS A 22 14.30 -10.76 -9.91
CA LYS A 22 13.85 -11.66 -10.99
C LYS A 22 12.35 -11.95 -10.95
N TYR A 23 11.77 -12.13 -9.76
CA TYR A 23 10.32 -12.39 -9.64
C TYR A 23 9.45 -11.23 -10.15
N VAL A 24 9.95 -9.99 -10.12
CA VAL A 24 9.26 -8.81 -10.65
C VAL A 24 9.24 -8.86 -12.16
N VAL A 25 10.34 -9.29 -12.78
CA VAL A 25 10.46 -9.45 -14.24
C VAL A 25 9.66 -10.66 -14.74
N ASP A 26 9.71 -11.78 -14.01
CA ASP A 26 9.04 -13.02 -14.40
C ASP A 26 7.52 -12.96 -14.17
N MET A 27 7.07 -12.23 -13.14
CA MET A 27 5.65 -12.12 -12.74
C MET A 27 5.25 -10.66 -12.46
N PRO A 28 5.29 -9.76 -13.46
CA PRO A 28 5.09 -8.32 -13.27
C PRO A 28 3.70 -7.94 -12.76
N VAL A 29 2.68 -8.75 -13.05
CA VAL A 29 1.29 -8.51 -12.61
C VAL A 29 0.96 -9.15 -11.25
N ALA A 30 1.89 -9.88 -10.64
CA ALA A 30 1.67 -10.38 -9.28
C ALA A 30 1.62 -9.21 -8.30
N TRP A 31 0.76 -9.31 -7.27
CA TRP A 31 0.60 -8.25 -6.27
C TRP A 31 1.90 -7.90 -5.55
N SER A 32 2.79 -8.87 -5.35
CA SER A 32 4.11 -8.67 -4.76
C SER A 32 5.01 -7.84 -5.66
N SER A 33 4.96 -8.05 -6.97
CA SER A 33 5.67 -7.26 -7.98
C SER A 33 5.10 -5.85 -8.09
N LYS A 34 3.77 -5.70 -8.10
CA LYS A 34 3.07 -4.41 -8.03
C LYS A 34 3.51 -3.62 -6.80
N LEU A 35 3.48 -4.25 -5.62
CA LEU A 35 3.88 -3.64 -4.35
C LEU A 35 5.36 -3.24 -4.35
N TYR A 36 6.24 -4.09 -4.91
CA TYR A 36 7.65 -3.78 -5.06
C TYR A 36 7.85 -2.50 -5.89
N ILE A 37 7.23 -2.44 -7.08
CA ILE A 37 7.35 -1.30 -7.99
C ILE A 37 6.82 -0.02 -7.32
N ALA A 38 5.65 -0.07 -6.68
CA ALA A 38 5.09 1.08 -5.95
C ALA A 38 6.04 1.62 -4.87
N ASN A 39 6.82 0.76 -4.21
CA ASN A 39 7.81 1.16 -3.21
C ASN A 39 9.13 1.67 -3.80
N GLN A 40 9.38 1.44 -5.09
CA GLN A 40 10.54 1.98 -5.79
C GLN A 40 10.27 3.35 -6.45
N LEU A 41 9.01 3.75 -6.62
CA LEU A 41 8.66 5.05 -7.23
C LEU A 41 8.90 6.22 -6.27
N ASP A 42 9.12 7.42 -6.82
CA ASP A 42 9.33 8.66 -6.05
C ASP A 42 7.97 9.20 -5.60
N GLU A 43 7.68 9.19 -4.31
CA GLU A 43 6.33 9.51 -3.80
C GLU A 43 5.88 10.92 -4.12
N GLU A 44 6.79 11.88 -4.33
CA GLU A 44 6.41 13.25 -4.68
C GLU A 44 6.10 13.42 -6.17
N LYS A 45 6.75 12.63 -7.02
CA LYS A 45 6.60 12.71 -8.49
C LYS A 45 5.56 11.75 -9.03
N ASP A 46 5.44 10.58 -8.41
CA ASP A 46 4.67 9.44 -8.90
C ASP A 46 3.44 9.17 -8.04
N THR A 47 2.98 10.10 -7.20
CA THR A 47 1.82 9.94 -6.29
C THR A 47 0.63 9.24 -6.94
N GLN A 48 0.23 9.69 -8.14
CA GLN A 48 -0.90 9.12 -8.89
C GLN A 48 -0.63 7.67 -9.32
N ARG A 49 0.59 7.37 -9.78
CA ARG A 49 0.99 6.02 -10.22
C ARG A 49 1.00 5.07 -9.02
N ILE A 50 1.63 5.50 -7.92
CA ILE A 50 1.68 4.72 -6.67
C ILE A 50 0.26 4.44 -6.17
N TYR A 51 -0.60 5.47 -6.09
CA TYR A 51 -2.00 5.31 -5.70
C TYR A 51 -2.69 4.27 -6.60
N THR A 52 -2.55 4.41 -7.92
CA THR A 52 -3.19 3.50 -8.88
C THR A 52 -2.73 2.05 -8.69
N ILE A 53 -1.43 1.82 -8.48
CA ILE A 53 -0.87 0.49 -8.25
C ILE A 53 -1.43 -0.12 -6.95
N LEU A 54 -1.39 0.63 -5.84
CA LEU A 54 -1.83 0.13 -4.54
C LEU A 54 -3.35 -0.05 -4.49
N HIS A 55 -4.12 0.84 -5.13
CA HIS A 55 -5.55 0.72 -5.26
C HIS A 55 -5.96 -0.53 -6.06
N ASP A 56 -5.23 -0.87 -7.12
CA ASP A 56 -5.43 -2.11 -7.90
C ASP A 56 -5.24 -3.36 -7.02
N ILE A 57 -4.18 -3.39 -6.19
CA ILE A 57 -3.94 -4.48 -5.21
C ILE A 57 -5.11 -4.59 -4.23
N TYR A 58 -5.63 -3.45 -3.76
CA TYR A 58 -6.76 -3.39 -2.83
C TYR A 58 -8.05 -3.94 -3.44
N GLN A 59 -8.45 -3.43 -4.61
CA GLN A 59 -9.68 -3.83 -5.30
C GLN A 59 -9.69 -5.32 -5.66
N GLU A 60 -8.54 -5.86 -6.04
CA GLU A 60 -8.39 -7.29 -6.36
C GLU A 60 -8.27 -8.18 -5.10
N LYS A 61 -8.25 -7.60 -3.88
CA LYS A 61 -8.10 -8.31 -2.60
C LYS A 61 -6.89 -9.24 -2.58
N MET A 62 -5.78 -8.79 -3.16
CA MET A 62 -4.59 -9.65 -3.37
C MET A 62 -3.58 -9.63 -2.23
N PHE A 63 -3.56 -8.59 -1.39
CA PHE A 63 -2.66 -8.54 -0.23
C PHE A 63 -3.14 -9.53 0.85
N ARG A 64 -2.49 -10.70 0.89
CA ARG A 64 -2.85 -11.83 1.76
C ARG A 64 -1.62 -12.39 2.46
N TYR A 65 -1.85 -13.09 3.57
CA TYR A 65 -0.77 -13.75 4.30
C TYR A 65 -0.08 -14.79 3.42
N ASP A 66 1.24 -14.68 3.38
CA ASP A 66 2.14 -15.63 2.74
C ASP A 66 3.32 -15.86 3.68
N LYS A 67 3.48 -17.09 4.16
CA LYS A 67 4.54 -17.45 5.13
C LYS A 67 5.96 -17.27 4.57
N TYR A 68 6.16 -17.39 3.26
CA TYR A 68 7.47 -17.24 2.63
C TYR A 68 7.84 -15.77 2.45
N MET A 69 6.84 -14.90 2.27
CA MET A 69 7.07 -13.46 2.17
C MET A 69 7.12 -12.77 3.53
N HIS A 70 6.22 -13.13 4.45
CA HIS A 70 6.05 -12.40 5.71
C HIS A 70 6.79 -13.06 6.87
N GLY A 71 7.07 -14.37 6.80
CA GLY A 71 7.69 -15.14 7.87
C GLY A 71 6.77 -15.40 9.05
N ALA A 72 6.28 -14.33 9.68
CA ALA A 72 5.33 -14.35 10.79
C ALA A 72 3.99 -13.70 10.40
N TYR A 73 2.92 -14.10 11.07
CA TYR A 73 1.58 -13.54 10.83
C TYR A 73 1.50 -12.09 11.31
N GLU A 74 2.19 -11.78 12.40
CA GLU A 74 2.34 -10.43 12.95
C GLU A 74 2.98 -9.48 11.94
N THR A 75 4.01 -9.93 11.21
CA THR A 75 4.64 -9.15 10.13
C THR A 75 3.67 -8.88 8.98
N TYR A 76 2.78 -9.83 8.66
CA TYR A 76 1.75 -9.60 7.67
C TYR A 76 0.72 -8.56 8.12
N ILE A 77 0.26 -8.64 9.37
CA ILE A 77 -0.63 -7.62 9.94
C ILE A 77 0.06 -6.26 9.91
N GLU A 78 1.34 -6.22 10.29
CA GLU A 78 2.15 -5.00 10.27
C GLU A 78 2.15 -4.33 8.88
N GLN A 79 2.54 -5.10 7.88
CA GLN A 79 2.67 -4.60 6.51
C GLN A 79 1.32 -4.24 5.91
N LYS A 80 0.26 -4.98 6.24
CA LYS A 80 -1.08 -4.74 5.68
C LYS A 80 -1.75 -3.50 6.28
N VAL A 81 -1.59 -3.24 7.56
CA VAL A 81 -2.03 -1.97 8.16
C VAL A 81 -1.28 -0.79 7.54
N LYS A 82 0.06 -0.88 7.41
CA LYS A 82 0.86 0.15 6.73
C LYS A 82 0.42 0.37 5.28
N PHE A 83 0.07 -0.70 4.56
CA PHE A 83 -0.50 -0.63 3.22
C PHE A 83 -1.80 0.18 3.19
N PHE A 84 -2.74 -0.09 4.10
CA PHE A 84 -4.00 0.66 4.18
C PHE A 84 -3.81 2.13 4.53
N LEU A 85 -2.95 2.44 5.50
CA LEU A 85 -2.65 3.84 5.85
C LEU A 85 -2.03 4.60 4.68
N LYS A 86 -1.08 3.98 3.99
CA LYS A 86 -0.47 4.58 2.80
C LYS A 86 -1.52 4.83 1.71
N LEU A 87 -2.43 3.88 1.48
CA LEU A 87 -3.50 4.03 0.49
C LEU A 87 -4.46 5.18 0.87
N ALA A 88 -4.82 5.33 2.15
CA ALA A 88 -5.64 6.42 2.65
C ALA A 88 -5.01 7.80 2.44
N LEU A 89 -3.72 7.94 2.73
CA LEU A 89 -2.98 9.18 2.52
C LEU A 89 -2.84 9.50 1.03
N LEU A 90 -2.47 8.51 0.22
CA LEU A 90 -2.35 8.69 -1.23
C LEU A 90 -3.67 9.08 -1.87
N SER A 91 -4.78 8.48 -1.45
CA SER A 91 -6.14 8.82 -1.92
C SER A 91 -6.43 10.32 -1.76
N ILE A 92 -6.09 10.90 -0.60
CA ILE A 92 -6.24 12.34 -0.35
C ILE A 92 -5.27 13.14 -1.23
N ARG A 93 -3.99 12.72 -1.31
CA ARG A 93 -2.96 13.43 -2.08
C ARG A 93 -3.27 13.49 -3.58
N VAL A 94 -3.94 12.48 -4.12
CA VAL A 94 -4.39 12.48 -5.54
C VAL A 94 -5.73 13.18 -5.75
N GLY A 95 -6.31 13.76 -4.70
CA GLY A 95 -7.53 14.57 -4.77
C GLY A 95 -8.83 13.76 -4.79
N GLN A 96 -8.84 12.51 -4.33
CA GLN A 96 -10.11 11.81 -4.10
C GLN A 96 -10.90 12.49 -2.96
N PRO A 97 -12.23 12.35 -2.95
CA PRO A 97 -13.02 12.73 -1.79
C PRO A 97 -12.47 12.07 -0.52
N PRO A 98 -12.27 12.80 0.60
CA PRO A 98 -11.75 12.21 1.84
C PRO A 98 -12.55 11.02 2.35
N THR A 99 -13.84 10.93 2.00
CA THR A 99 -14.72 9.80 2.29
C THR A 99 -14.24 8.48 1.67
N GLU A 100 -13.56 8.52 0.53
CA GLU A 100 -12.99 7.33 -0.12
C GLU A 100 -11.81 6.74 0.67
N SER A 101 -11.20 7.52 1.58
CA SER A 101 -10.14 7.02 2.46
C SER A 101 -10.66 6.30 3.70
N ILE A 102 -11.94 6.47 4.05
CA ILE A 102 -12.54 5.88 5.27
C ILE A 102 -12.42 4.34 5.28
N PRO A 103 -12.79 3.61 4.21
CA PRO A 103 -12.75 2.14 4.24
C PRO A 103 -11.36 1.59 4.53
N TYR A 104 -10.31 2.23 4.01
CA TYR A 104 -8.93 1.79 4.27
C TYR A 104 -8.55 1.96 5.74
N ILE A 105 -8.98 3.07 6.36
CA ILE A 105 -8.73 3.34 7.78
C ILE A 105 -9.50 2.35 8.67
N GLU A 106 -10.75 2.05 8.31
CA GLU A 106 -11.56 1.07 9.04
C GLU A 106 -10.95 -0.33 8.95
N GLU A 107 -10.51 -0.77 7.76
CA GLU A 107 -9.83 -2.07 7.61
C GLU A 107 -8.52 -2.13 8.41
N ALA A 108 -7.75 -1.04 8.46
CA ALA A 108 -6.55 -0.94 9.29
C ALA A 108 -6.87 -1.11 10.79
N LEU A 109 -7.93 -0.44 11.27
CA LEU A 109 -8.38 -0.54 12.66
C LEU A 109 -8.87 -1.95 13.00
N VAL A 110 -9.67 -2.56 12.13
CA VAL A 110 -10.17 -3.93 12.32
C VAL A 110 -9.02 -4.94 12.40
N MET A 111 -7.98 -4.78 11.58
CA MET A 111 -6.80 -5.64 11.64
C MET A 111 -6.02 -5.49 12.95
N LEU A 112 -5.95 -4.29 13.52
CA LEU A 112 -5.29 -4.05 14.80
C LEU A 112 -6.10 -4.60 15.98
N ASP A 113 -7.42 -4.40 15.97
CA ASP A 113 -8.31 -4.86 17.04
C ASP A 113 -8.27 -6.39 17.20
N GLY A 114 -8.14 -7.11 16.07
CA GLY A 114 -7.99 -8.57 16.07
C GLY A 114 -6.58 -9.09 16.41
N ALA A 115 -5.61 -8.22 16.71
CA ALA A 115 -4.20 -8.60 16.80
C ALA A 115 -3.40 -7.77 17.82
N GLU A 116 -3.79 -7.82 19.09
CA GLU A 116 -3.07 -7.13 20.19
C GLU A 116 -1.56 -7.43 20.24
N SER A 117 -1.12 -8.60 19.77
CA SER A 117 0.30 -9.00 19.73
C SER A 117 1.17 -8.15 18.80
N VAL A 118 0.57 -7.34 17.91
CA VAL A 118 1.32 -6.52 16.92
C VAL A 118 1.54 -5.08 17.37
N TYR A 119 0.98 -4.67 18.51
CA TYR A 119 1.11 -3.32 19.05
C TYR A 119 2.55 -2.85 19.31
N PRO A 120 3.56 -3.72 19.56
CA PRO A 120 4.96 -3.29 19.59
C PRO A 120 5.52 -2.83 18.23
N TYR A 121 4.88 -3.22 17.11
CA TYR A 121 5.38 -3.03 15.74
C TYR A 121 4.56 -2.01 14.93
N ILE A 122 3.30 -1.78 15.32
CA ILE A 122 2.47 -0.68 14.83
C ILE A 122 1.98 0.12 16.02
N SER A 123 2.24 1.42 16.00
CA SER A 123 1.64 2.31 16.98
C SER A 123 0.18 2.55 16.63
N PRO A 124 -0.80 2.20 17.50
CA PRO A 124 -2.20 2.57 17.30
C PRO A 124 -2.39 4.09 17.13
N LYS A 125 -1.43 4.88 17.62
CA LYS A 125 -1.38 6.33 17.45
C LYS A 125 -1.25 6.75 15.98
N GLU A 126 -0.49 6.03 15.16
CA GLU A 126 -0.33 6.35 13.74
C GLU A 126 -1.66 6.23 12.99
N VAL A 127 -2.42 5.17 13.26
CA VAL A 127 -3.76 4.99 12.67
C VAL A 127 -4.72 6.07 13.13
N SER A 128 -4.70 6.41 14.42
CA SER A 128 -5.54 7.49 14.98
C SER A 128 -5.22 8.85 14.38
N LEU A 129 -3.95 9.18 14.14
CA LEU A 129 -3.55 10.44 13.51
C LEU A 129 -4.07 10.55 12.07
N VAL A 130 -3.92 9.50 11.26
CA VAL A 130 -4.47 9.47 9.90
C VAL A 130 -5.98 9.59 9.93
N LYS A 131 -6.66 8.91 10.87
CA LYS A 131 -8.10 9.04 11.07
C LYS A 131 -8.50 10.49 11.37
N GLU A 132 -7.85 11.14 12.34
CA GLU A 132 -8.13 12.53 12.70
C GLU A 132 -7.94 13.48 11.50
N GLU A 133 -6.86 13.30 10.73
CA GLU A 133 -6.59 14.08 9.53
C GLU A 133 -7.73 13.95 8.51
N VAL A 134 -8.10 12.71 8.14
CA VAL A 134 -9.16 12.45 7.15
C VAL A 134 -10.50 13.02 7.61
N TYR A 135 -10.88 12.78 8.87
CA TYR A 135 -12.16 13.26 9.40
C TYR A 135 -12.20 14.79 9.50
N SER A 136 -11.06 15.46 9.74
CA SER A 136 -10.99 16.92 9.73
C SER A 136 -11.24 17.53 8.35
N LEU A 137 -10.95 16.79 7.28
CA LEU A 137 -11.18 17.22 5.90
C LEU A 137 -12.63 17.02 5.45
N ILE A 138 -13.36 16.09 6.06
CA ILE A 138 -14.79 15.84 5.76
C ILE A 138 -15.69 16.91 6.39
N ASN A 139 -15.32 17.39 7.59
CA ASN A 139 -16.13 18.34 8.36
C ASN A 139 -15.88 19.82 7.98
N LYS A 140 -15.18 20.09 6.87
CA LYS A 140 -14.93 21.42 6.31
C LYS A 140 -15.87 21.70 5.15
#